data_AF-A0A941L0I4-F1
#
_entry.id   AF-A0A941L0I4-F1
#
_cell.length_a   1.000
_cell.length_b   1.000
_cell.length_c   1.000
_cell.angle_alpha   90.00
_cell.angle_beta   90.00
_cell.angle_gamma   90.00
#
_symmetry.space_group_name_H-M   'P 1'
#
loop_
_entity.id
_entity.type
_entity.pdbx_description
1 polymer ?
#
loop_
_entity_poly.entity_id
_entity_poly.type
_entity_poly.pdbx_seq_one_letter_code
_entity_poly.pdbx_strand_id
1 'polypeptide(L)'
;MMLRIHQTLLDQMKISDAEIQSRLELAALSLRDFELLKDVLPLINSKVDAIVERFYISQLAIDEIAVLIGDADTLHRLKGAQHQYILDLFSGQYDSTYVNNRLRIGMVHKRIGVEPKLYLSAISSLKLILFDVLDKFVAVPDVLAQTKQALDKLFYFDTTLVFDTYISSIISELEVAKKKTEMYANSLEVKVSERTVQLEELAKKDPLTGINNQRAMRELASLLLASVARRKASFSLIYFDIDNFKQVNDQHGHLKGDEVLKVIAECIRQHARESDLHR
;
A
#
# COMPACT_ATOMS: atom_id res chain seq x y z
N MET A 1 10.49 16.14 7.36
CA MET A 1 9.93 15.84 6.02
C MET A 1 10.22 17.00 5.06
N MET A 2 11.51 17.29 4.81
CA MET A 2 11.91 18.49 4.02
C MET A 2 13.25 18.32 3.29
N LEU A 3 13.67 17.07 2.99
CA LEU A 3 14.95 16.75 2.35
C LEU A 3 14.80 16.09 0.95
N ARG A 4 13.59 15.91 0.42
CA ARG A 4 13.34 15.17 -0.84
C ARG A 4 13.26 16.03 -2.12
N ILE A 5 13.44 17.35 -2.05
CA ILE A 5 13.09 18.23 -3.18
C ILE A 5 14.20 18.31 -4.26
N HIS A 6 15.42 17.82 -3.99
CA HIS A 6 16.55 17.89 -4.94
C HIS A 6 17.22 16.56 -5.29
N GLN A 7 16.70 15.42 -4.82
CA GLN A 7 17.29 14.11 -5.12
C GLN A 7 16.83 13.61 -6.49
N THR A 8 17.78 13.22 -7.33
CA THR A 8 17.51 12.55 -8.61
C THR A 8 16.82 11.21 -8.37
N LEU A 9 16.26 10.60 -9.42
CA LEU A 9 15.68 9.27 -9.27
C LEU A 9 16.72 8.20 -8.95
N LEU A 10 17.93 8.38 -9.46
CA LEU A 10 19.09 7.58 -9.08
C LEU A 10 19.33 7.61 -7.56
N ASP A 11 19.32 8.80 -6.95
CA ASP A 11 19.53 8.95 -5.50
C ASP A 11 18.43 8.27 -4.69
N GLN A 12 17.18 8.45 -5.12
CA GLN A 12 16.01 7.86 -4.46
C GLN A 12 16.06 6.32 -4.52
N MET A 13 16.56 5.78 -5.62
CA MET A 13 16.68 4.34 -5.87
C MET A 13 18.05 3.78 -5.48
N LYS A 14 18.97 4.63 -4.99
CA LYS A 14 20.34 4.29 -4.58
C LYS A 14 21.16 3.62 -5.69
N ILE A 15 20.98 4.06 -6.93
CA ILE A 15 21.73 3.58 -8.09
C ILE A 15 22.96 4.47 -8.27
N SER A 16 24.15 3.93 -8.03
CA SER A 16 25.45 4.61 -8.19
C SER A 16 26.02 4.39 -9.59
N ASP A 17 27.06 5.12 -9.97
CA ASP A 17 27.77 4.89 -11.25
C ASP A 17 28.35 3.47 -11.34
N ALA A 18 28.80 2.90 -10.22
CA ALA A 18 29.26 1.51 -10.17
C ALA A 18 28.12 0.51 -10.41
N GLU A 19 26.92 0.81 -9.91
CA GLU A 19 25.73 0.00 -10.18
C GLU A 19 25.28 0.11 -11.64
N ILE A 20 25.35 1.31 -12.24
CA ILE A 20 25.10 1.51 -13.68
C ILE A 20 26.06 0.65 -14.49
N GLN A 21 27.35 0.70 -14.18
CA GLN A 21 28.37 -0.09 -14.86
C GLN A 21 28.11 -1.60 -14.72
N SER A 22 27.77 -2.08 -13.53
CA SER A 22 27.40 -3.48 -13.31
C SER A 22 26.18 -3.90 -14.13
N ARG A 23 25.17 -3.05 -14.26
CA ARG A 23 23.98 -3.33 -15.07
C ARG A 23 24.26 -3.34 -16.57
N LEU A 24 25.13 -2.46 -17.04
CA LEU A 24 25.61 -2.50 -18.43
C LEU A 24 26.34 -3.82 -18.73
N GLU A 25 27.18 -4.29 -17.80
CA GLU A 25 27.85 -5.58 -17.89
C GLU A 25 26.85 -6.76 -17.88
N LEU A 26 25.84 -6.73 -17.02
CA LEU A 26 24.76 -7.74 -16.99
C LEU A 26 23.93 -7.76 -18.28
N ALA A 27 23.77 -6.61 -18.94
CA ALA A 27 23.14 -6.48 -20.25
C ALA A 27 24.09 -6.84 -21.42
N ALA A 28 25.33 -7.23 -21.13
CA ALA A 28 26.39 -7.50 -22.11
C ALA A 28 26.63 -6.34 -23.09
N LEU A 29 26.46 -5.10 -22.61
CA LEU A 29 26.71 -3.87 -23.35
C LEU A 29 28.19 -3.47 -23.21
N SER A 30 28.89 -3.43 -24.34
CA SER A 30 30.30 -3.06 -24.43
C SER A 30 30.49 -1.67 -25.04
N LEU A 31 31.68 -1.10 -24.90
CA LEU A 31 32.04 0.15 -25.58
C LEU A 31 31.87 0.05 -27.11
N ARG A 32 32.09 -1.13 -27.68
CA ARG A 32 31.86 -1.38 -29.12
C ARG A 32 30.38 -1.24 -29.49
N ASP A 33 29.47 -1.73 -28.64
CA ASP A 33 28.03 -1.53 -28.83
C ASP A 33 27.68 -0.04 -28.82
N PHE A 34 28.34 0.76 -27.97
CA PHE A 34 28.09 2.21 -27.87
C PHE A 34 28.54 2.95 -29.14
N GLU A 35 29.72 2.60 -29.66
CA GLU A 35 30.23 3.13 -30.93
C GLU A 35 29.30 2.79 -32.10
N LEU A 36 28.87 1.53 -32.21
CA LEU A 36 27.97 1.09 -33.28
C LEU A 36 26.64 1.84 -33.29
N LEU A 37 26.07 2.12 -32.11
CA LEU A 37 24.84 2.90 -31.98
C LEU A 37 25.08 4.38 -32.33
N LYS A 38 26.21 4.94 -31.89
CA LYS A 38 26.59 6.32 -32.21
C LYS A 38 26.84 6.53 -33.70
N ASP A 39 27.48 5.58 -34.37
CA ASP A 39 27.84 5.67 -35.79
C ASP A 39 26.60 5.75 -36.70
N VAL A 40 25.48 5.12 -36.28
CA VAL A 40 24.21 5.18 -37.02
C VAL A 40 23.31 6.34 -36.61
N LEU A 41 23.68 7.13 -35.60
CA LEU A 41 22.89 8.29 -35.15
C LEU A 41 22.54 9.27 -36.27
N PRO A 42 23.44 9.65 -37.21
CA PRO A 42 23.08 10.58 -38.28
C PRO A 42 21.96 10.04 -39.18
N LEU A 43 21.97 8.73 -39.46
CA LEU A 43 20.91 8.05 -40.19
C LEU A 43 19.59 8.13 -39.40
N ILE A 44 19.61 7.75 -38.12
CA ILE A 44 18.41 7.77 -37.28
C ILE A 44 17.86 9.19 -37.15
N ASN A 45 18.71 10.18 -36.95
CA ASN A 45 18.32 11.59 -36.89
C ASN A 45 17.65 12.07 -38.18
N SER A 46 18.02 11.54 -39.35
CA SER A 46 17.34 11.85 -40.61
C SER A 46 15.98 11.15 -40.79
N LYS A 47 15.67 10.15 -39.96
CA LYS A 47 14.46 9.29 -40.07
C LYS A 47 13.53 9.36 -38.87
N VAL A 48 13.95 10.00 -37.77
CA VAL A 48 13.27 9.98 -36.47
C VAL A 48 11.82 10.48 -36.56
N ASP A 49 11.53 11.52 -37.33
CA ASP A 49 10.16 12.01 -37.51
C ASP A 49 9.23 10.94 -38.11
N ALA A 50 9.71 10.23 -39.14
CA ALA A 50 8.95 9.14 -39.77
C ALA A 50 8.81 7.92 -38.84
N ILE A 51 9.83 7.64 -38.03
CA ILE A 51 9.79 6.57 -37.01
C ILE A 51 8.73 6.90 -35.96
N VAL A 52 8.74 8.12 -35.42
CA VAL A 52 7.79 8.60 -34.42
C VAL A 52 6.37 8.58 -34.98
N GLU A 53 6.16 9.04 -36.21
CA GLU A 53 4.84 9.00 -36.84
C GLU A 53 4.32 7.57 -36.95
N ARG A 54 5.13 6.66 -37.50
CA ARG A 54 4.77 5.24 -37.63
C ARG A 54 4.48 4.59 -36.29
N PHE A 55 5.25 4.95 -35.25
CA PHE A 55 5.03 4.46 -33.89
C PHE A 55 3.68 4.90 -33.35
N TYR A 56 3.35 6.20 -33.41
CA TYR A 56 2.06 6.67 -32.88
C TYR A 56 0.86 6.21 -33.71
N ILE A 57 1.00 6.00 -35.02
CA ILE A 57 -0.04 5.37 -35.84
C ILE A 57 -0.36 3.96 -35.29
N SER A 58 0.65 3.16 -34.95
CA SER A 58 0.41 1.82 -34.39
C SER A 58 -0.11 1.86 -32.96
N GLN A 59 0.34 2.81 -32.14
CA GLN A 59 -0.13 2.95 -30.76
C GLN A 59 -1.60 3.41 -30.67
N LEU A 60 -2.01 4.35 -31.54
CA LEU A 60 -3.39 4.84 -31.58
C LEU A 60 -4.39 3.81 -32.14
N ALA A 61 -3.91 2.73 -32.74
CA ALA A 61 -4.75 1.60 -33.13
C ALA A 61 -5.13 0.69 -31.93
N ILE A 62 -4.56 0.93 -30.76
CA ILE A 62 -4.88 0.21 -29.52
C ILE A 62 -5.75 1.12 -28.64
N ASP A 63 -7.02 0.76 -28.46
CA ASP A 63 -8.00 1.58 -27.74
C ASP A 63 -7.53 1.99 -26.33
N GLU A 64 -6.95 1.05 -25.57
CA GLU A 64 -6.39 1.32 -24.23
C GLU A 64 -5.33 2.44 -24.26
N ILE A 65 -4.47 2.47 -25.28
CA ILE A 65 -3.41 3.47 -25.42
C ILE A 65 -3.97 4.80 -25.93
N ALA A 66 -4.91 4.77 -26.89
CA ALA A 66 -5.56 5.96 -27.40
C ALA A 66 -6.28 6.74 -26.29
N VAL A 67 -6.99 6.04 -25.39
CA VAL A 67 -7.64 6.63 -24.22
C VAL A 67 -6.62 7.27 -23.26
N LEU A 68 -5.48 6.62 -23.02
CA LEU A 68 -4.41 7.15 -22.15
C LEU A 68 -3.75 8.42 -22.72
N ILE A 69 -3.60 8.51 -24.04
CA ILE A 69 -3.03 9.69 -24.70
C ILE A 69 -4.02 10.86 -24.67
N GLY A 70 -5.31 10.59 -24.92
CA GLY A 70 -6.37 11.58 -24.85
C GLY A 70 -6.37 12.54 -26.03
N ASP A 71 -5.78 13.74 -25.84
CA ASP A 71 -5.91 14.87 -26.78
C ASP A 71 -4.70 15.07 -27.72
N ALA A 72 -4.92 15.89 -28.76
CA ALA A 72 -3.93 16.18 -29.79
C ALA A 72 -2.70 16.95 -29.25
N ASP A 73 -2.87 17.82 -28.26
CA ASP A 73 -1.78 18.59 -27.66
C ASP A 73 -0.84 17.66 -26.86
N THR A 74 -1.42 16.71 -26.14
CA THR A 74 -0.72 15.65 -25.42
C THR A 74 0.03 14.77 -26.40
N LEU A 75 -0.63 14.31 -27.47
CA LEU A 75 0.03 13.57 -28.55
C LEU A 75 1.22 14.34 -29.15
N HIS A 76 1.08 15.64 -29.40
CA HIS A 76 2.17 16.45 -29.94
C HIS A 76 3.38 16.51 -28.99
N ARG A 77 3.15 16.75 -27.70
CA ARG A 77 4.23 16.72 -26.68
C ARG A 77 4.88 15.34 -26.57
N LEU A 78 4.08 14.29 -26.61
CA LEU A 78 4.53 12.90 -26.56
C LEU A 78 5.38 12.53 -27.79
N LYS A 79 5.01 13.01 -28.98
CA LYS A 79 5.83 12.87 -30.20
C LYS A 79 7.21 13.52 -30.03
N GLY A 80 7.28 14.74 -29.48
CA GLY A 80 8.55 15.40 -29.18
C GLY A 80 9.41 14.65 -28.15
N ALA A 81 8.79 14.14 -27.09
CA ALA A 81 9.49 13.33 -26.09
C ALA A 81 10.00 11.99 -26.67
N GLN A 82 9.18 11.33 -27.51
CA GLN A 82 9.55 10.08 -28.18
C GLN A 82 10.68 10.29 -29.19
N HIS A 83 10.67 11.40 -29.91
CA HIS A 83 11.75 11.81 -30.79
C HIS A 83 13.08 11.88 -30.03
N GLN A 84 13.10 12.61 -28.91
CA GLN A 84 14.31 12.70 -28.08
C GLN A 84 14.72 11.33 -27.50
N TYR A 85 13.76 10.54 -27.00
CA TYR A 85 14.03 9.19 -26.50
C TYR A 85 14.76 8.32 -27.54
N ILE A 86 14.30 8.36 -28.80
CA ILE A 86 14.91 7.62 -29.90
C ILE A 86 16.33 8.11 -30.15
N LEU A 87 16.57 9.42 -30.22
CA LEU A 87 17.93 9.95 -30.42
C LEU A 87 18.88 9.55 -29.29
N ASP A 88 18.40 9.54 -28.05
CA ASP A 88 19.19 9.14 -26.89
C ASP A 88 19.65 7.67 -27.00
N LEU A 89 18.84 6.77 -27.59
CA LEU A 89 19.22 5.36 -27.83
C LEU A 89 20.45 5.21 -28.72
N PHE A 90 20.74 6.22 -29.55
CA PHE A 90 21.86 6.23 -30.48
C PHE A 90 22.91 7.27 -30.09
N SER A 91 22.85 7.83 -28.87
CA SER A 91 23.81 8.84 -28.42
C SER A 91 25.23 8.29 -28.22
N GLY A 92 25.35 7.00 -27.91
CA GLY A 92 26.60 6.37 -27.46
C GLY A 92 27.03 6.79 -26.05
N GLN A 93 26.15 7.45 -25.28
CA GLN A 93 26.40 7.88 -23.90
C GLN A 93 25.30 7.35 -22.98
N TYR A 94 25.64 6.37 -22.14
CA TYR A 94 24.70 5.67 -21.25
C TYR A 94 25.10 5.86 -19.78
N ASP A 95 25.28 7.12 -19.39
CA ASP A 95 25.71 7.54 -18.06
C ASP A 95 24.54 7.74 -17.08
N SER A 96 24.82 8.34 -15.93
CA SER A 96 23.81 8.68 -14.92
C SER A 96 22.70 9.59 -15.45
N THR A 97 23.00 10.49 -16.38
CA THR A 97 21.98 11.35 -17.00
C THR A 97 21.01 10.51 -17.84
N TYR A 98 21.56 9.61 -18.67
CA TYR A 98 20.77 8.68 -19.46
C TYR A 98 19.88 7.81 -18.57
N VAL A 99 20.45 7.15 -17.57
CA VAL A 99 19.72 6.26 -16.66
C VAL A 99 18.63 7.00 -15.89
N ASN A 100 18.93 8.18 -15.35
CA ASN A 100 17.93 8.99 -14.64
C ASN A 100 16.73 9.36 -15.54
N ASN A 101 16.98 9.65 -16.83
CA ASN A 101 15.92 9.89 -17.79
C ASN A 101 15.07 8.63 -18.03
N ARG A 102 15.66 7.44 -18.12
CA ARG A 102 14.93 6.17 -18.29
C ARG A 102 14.10 5.79 -17.05
N LEU A 103 14.64 6.00 -15.85
CA LEU A 103 13.87 5.86 -14.60
C LEU A 103 12.67 6.82 -14.59
N ARG A 104 12.86 8.08 -15.00
CA ARG A 104 11.76 9.05 -15.07
C ARG A 104 10.65 8.61 -16.03
N ILE A 105 11.01 8.01 -17.16
CA ILE A 105 10.03 7.44 -18.11
C ILE A 105 9.18 6.40 -17.39
N GLY A 106 9.80 5.42 -16.70
CA GLY A 106 9.06 4.38 -16.01
C GLY A 106 8.14 4.92 -14.90
N MET A 107 8.62 5.89 -14.11
CA MET A 107 7.80 6.57 -13.10
C MET A 107 6.58 7.25 -13.72
N VAL A 108 6.77 8.00 -14.82
CA VAL A 108 5.67 8.71 -15.49
C VAL A 108 4.63 7.72 -16.01
N HIS A 109 5.06 6.64 -16.69
CA HIS A 109 4.16 5.62 -17.24
C HIS A 109 3.37 4.91 -16.14
N LYS A 110 4.03 4.52 -15.04
CA LYS A 110 3.36 3.95 -13.88
C LYS A 110 2.34 4.93 -13.29
N ARG A 111 2.69 6.22 -13.19
CA ARG A 111 1.83 7.25 -12.60
C ARG A 111 0.57 7.51 -13.41
N ILE A 112 0.65 7.47 -14.74
CA ILE A 112 -0.51 7.66 -15.62
C ILE A 112 -1.29 6.35 -15.87
N GLY A 113 -0.89 5.25 -15.23
CA GLY A 113 -1.61 3.98 -15.31
C GLY A 113 -1.38 3.18 -16.58
N VAL A 114 -0.24 3.38 -17.28
CA VAL A 114 0.14 2.48 -18.38
C VAL A 114 0.41 1.10 -17.79
N GLU A 115 -0.33 0.09 -18.25
CA GLU A 115 -0.09 -1.28 -17.81
C GLU A 115 1.25 -1.81 -18.37
N PRO A 116 2.00 -2.65 -17.63
CA PRO A 116 3.26 -3.22 -18.10
C PRO A 116 3.16 -3.92 -19.46
N LYS A 117 2.03 -4.59 -19.74
CA LYS A 117 1.78 -5.27 -21.02
C LYS A 117 1.75 -4.28 -22.20
N LEU A 118 1.15 -3.09 -22.00
CA LEU A 118 1.04 -2.04 -23.00
C LEU A 118 2.40 -1.40 -23.25
N TYR A 119 3.15 -1.13 -22.16
CA TYR A 119 4.51 -0.62 -22.25
C TYR A 119 5.43 -1.56 -23.04
N LEU A 120 5.43 -2.86 -22.70
CA LEU A 120 6.24 -3.87 -23.40
C LEU A 120 5.83 -4.02 -24.88
N SER A 121 4.53 -3.96 -25.18
CA SER A 121 4.03 -3.98 -26.55
C SER A 121 4.52 -2.77 -27.35
N ALA A 122 4.48 -1.58 -26.76
CA ALA A 122 4.97 -0.35 -27.36
C ALA A 122 6.48 -0.42 -27.64
N ILE A 123 7.29 -0.85 -26.66
CA ILE A 123 8.73 -1.03 -26.83
C ILE A 123 9.05 -2.06 -27.92
N SER A 124 8.33 -3.18 -27.96
CA SER A 124 8.49 -4.18 -29.02
C SER A 124 8.16 -3.61 -30.40
N SER A 125 7.07 -2.83 -30.50
CA SER A 125 6.67 -2.14 -31.73
C SER A 125 7.73 -1.14 -32.21
N LEU A 126 8.27 -0.33 -31.29
CA LEU A 126 9.34 0.62 -31.59
C LEU A 126 10.61 -0.10 -32.07
N LYS A 127 10.99 -1.18 -31.39
CA LYS A 127 12.15 -2.00 -31.76
C LYS A 127 12.02 -2.52 -33.19
N LEU A 128 10.86 -3.06 -33.56
CA LEU A 128 10.61 -3.55 -34.92
C LEU A 128 10.67 -2.43 -35.97
N ILE A 129 10.16 -1.24 -35.65
CA ILE A 129 10.27 -0.08 -36.55
C ILE A 129 11.73 0.32 -36.75
N LEU A 130 12.52 0.41 -35.68
CA LEU A 130 13.94 0.74 -35.77
C LEU A 130 14.72 -0.33 -36.54
N PHE A 131 14.43 -1.61 -36.32
CA PHE A 131 15.05 -2.71 -37.06
C PHE A 131 14.76 -2.62 -38.56
N ASP A 132 13.51 -2.34 -38.95
CA ASP A 132 13.14 -2.14 -40.35
C ASP A 132 13.86 -0.93 -40.99
N VAL A 133 14.09 0.15 -40.23
CA VAL A 133 14.89 1.28 -40.71
C VAL A 133 16.36 0.87 -40.89
N LEU A 134 16.95 0.17 -39.93
CA LEU A 134 18.33 -0.30 -40.03
C LEU A 134 18.50 -1.26 -41.22
N ASP A 135 17.58 -2.22 -41.40
CA ASP A 135 17.61 -3.20 -42.49
C ASP A 135 17.55 -2.52 -43.88
N LYS A 136 16.88 -1.38 -43.99
CA LYS A 136 16.74 -0.63 -45.26
C LYS A 136 17.94 0.24 -45.59
N PHE A 137 18.63 0.78 -44.59
CA PHE A 137 19.57 1.89 -44.78
C PHE A 137 21.01 1.58 -44.34
N VAL A 138 21.26 0.52 -43.57
CA VAL A 138 22.62 0.09 -43.22
C VAL A 138 23.08 -0.99 -44.21
N ALA A 139 24.00 -0.62 -45.09
CA ALA A 139 24.40 -1.46 -46.20
C ALA A 139 25.34 -2.63 -45.83
N VAL A 140 26.18 -2.46 -44.81
CA VAL A 140 27.20 -3.46 -44.43
C VAL A 140 26.56 -4.51 -43.52
N PRO A 141 26.44 -5.79 -43.95
CA PRO A 141 25.67 -6.79 -43.20
C PRO A 141 26.19 -7.05 -41.78
N ASP A 142 27.51 -7.08 -41.61
CA ASP A 142 28.13 -7.31 -40.29
C ASP A 142 27.86 -6.14 -39.34
N VAL A 143 27.92 -4.90 -39.85
CA VAL A 143 27.60 -3.69 -39.05
C VAL A 143 26.12 -3.69 -38.71
N LEU A 144 25.24 -3.99 -39.67
CA LEU A 144 23.79 -4.11 -39.44
C LEU A 144 23.48 -5.12 -38.33
N ALA A 145 24.06 -6.32 -38.41
CA ALA A 145 23.83 -7.37 -37.43
C ALA A 145 24.31 -6.95 -36.03
N GLN A 146 25.51 -6.37 -35.92
CA GLN A 146 26.06 -5.91 -34.65
C GLN A 146 25.27 -4.72 -34.07
N THR A 147 24.86 -3.76 -34.90
CA THR A 147 24.04 -2.62 -34.46
C THR A 147 22.66 -3.09 -33.95
N LYS A 148 22.02 -4.06 -34.62
CA LYS A 148 20.74 -4.63 -34.13
C LYS A 148 20.92 -5.36 -32.80
N GLN A 149 22.02 -6.11 -32.63
CA GLN A 149 22.34 -6.76 -31.35
C GLN A 149 22.59 -5.72 -30.24
N ALA A 150 23.38 -4.68 -30.52
CA ALA A 150 23.63 -3.58 -29.59
C ALA A 150 22.31 -2.91 -29.15
N LEU A 151 21.42 -2.63 -30.12
CA LEU A 151 20.13 -2.01 -29.86
C LEU A 151 19.20 -2.92 -29.04
N ASP A 152 19.18 -4.24 -29.31
CA ASP A 152 18.38 -5.20 -28.55
C ASP A 152 18.83 -5.28 -27.08
N LYS A 153 20.15 -5.33 -26.84
CA LYS A 153 20.73 -5.26 -25.49
C LYS A 153 20.36 -3.95 -24.78
N LEU A 154 20.39 -2.83 -25.49
CA LEU A 154 20.03 -1.52 -24.93
C LEU A 154 18.53 -1.46 -24.60
N PHE A 155 17.65 -2.02 -25.44
CA PHE A 155 16.23 -2.14 -25.11
C PHE A 155 15.99 -2.99 -23.87
N TYR A 156 16.73 -4.10 -23.72
CA TYR A 156 16.69 -4.89 -22.49
C TYR A 156 17.12 -4.04 -21.28
N PHE A 157 18.26 -3.36 -21.36
CA PHE A 157 18.76 -2.47 -20.31
C PHE A 157 17.73 -1.39 -19.92
N ASP A 158 17.21 -0.64 -20.89
CA ASP A 158 16.15 0.37 -20.67
C ASP A 158 14.91 -0.22 -20.01
N THR A 159 14.49 -1.41 -20.45
CA THR A 159 13.33 -2.11 -19.88
C THR A 159 13.57 -2.44 -18.41
N THR A 160 14.75 -2.94 -18.04
CA THR A 160 15.06 -3.22 -16.62
C THR A 160 14.93 -1.97 -15.74
N LEU A 161 15.43 -0.82 -16.20
CA LEU A 161 15.33 0.45 -15.47
C LEU A 161 13.89 0.91 -15.29
N VAL A 162 13.09 0.80 -16.35
CA VAL A 162 11.68 1.17 -16.28
C VAL A 162 10.94 0.27 -15.30
N PHE A 163 11.16 -1.04 -15.34
CA PHE A 163 10.52 -1.97 -14.43
C PHE A 163 10.94 -1.81 -12.97
N ASP A 164 12.18 -1.39 -12.69
CA ASP A 164 12.58 -1.05 -11.33
C ASP A 164 11.70 0.05 -10.72
N THR A 165 11.29 1.04 -11.53
CA THR A 165 10.39 2.09 -11.05
C THR A 165 8.95 1.62 -10.86
N TYR A 166 8.47 0.70 -11.70
CA TYR A 166 7.17 0.05 -11.49
C TYR A 166 7.17 -0.73 -10.17
N ILE A 167 8.16 -1.60 -10.00
CA ILE A 167 8.29 -2.47 -8.83
C ILE A 167 8.45 -1.64 -7.56
N SER A 168 9.37 -0.67 -7.56
CA SER A 168 9.58 0.23 -6.42
C SER A 168 8.31 0.98 -6.03
N SER A 169 7.54 1.45 -7.01
CA SER A 169 6.31 2.17 -6.73
C SER A 169 5.20 1.26 -6.20
N ILE A 170 5.05 0.04 -6.72
CA ILE A 170 4.10 -0.97 -6.22
C ILE A 170 4.46 -1.39 -4.80
N ILE A 171 5.74 -1.63 -4.51
CA ILE A 171 6.22 -1.97 -3.16
C ILE A 171 5.89 -0.82 -2.19
N SER A 172 6.17 0.43 -2.57
CA SER A 172 5.86 1.57 -1.72
C SER A 172 4.37 1.72 -1.42
N GLU A 173 3.50 1.49 -2.41
CA GLU A 173 2.04 1.49 -2.20
C GLU A 173 1.59 0.35 -1.29
N LEU A 174 2.17 -0.84 -1.46
CA LEU A 174 1.88 -2.00 -0.63
C LEU A 174 2.29 -1.77 0.83
N GLU A 175 3.45 -1.17 1.07
CA GLU A 175 3.92 -0.81 2.42
C GLU A 175 2.98 0.17 3.11
N VAL A 176 2.52 1.20 2.39
CA VAL A 176 1.55 2.18 2.91
C VAL A 176 0.21 1.51 3.23
N ALA A 177 -0.30 0.67 2.33
CA ALA A 177 -1.55 -0.07 2.54
C ALA A 177 -1.45 -1.04 3.73
N LYS A 178 -0.33 -1.76 3.85
CA LYS A 178 -0.05 -2.66 4.98
C LYS A 178 -0.06 -1.90 6.30
N LYS A 179 0.69 -0.79 6.39
CA LYS A 179 0.75 0.03 7.60
C LYS A 179 -0.63 0.57 8.00
N LYS A 180 -1.43 1.01 7.03
CA LYS A 180 -2.81 1.46 7.28
C LYS A 180 -3.68 0.33 7.84
N THR A 181 -3.52 -0.87 7.31
CA THR A 181 -4.25 -2.06 7.76
C THR A 181 -3.86 -2.46 9.18
N GLU A 182 -2.56 -2.46 9.50
CA GLU A 182 -2.05 -2.73 10.86
C GLU A 182 -2.54 -1.69 11.88
N MET A 183 -2.52 -0.40 11.52
CA MET A 183 -3.05 0.65 12.39
C MET A 183 -4.55 0.48 12.64
N TYR A 184 -5.32 0.09 11.63
CA TYR A 184 -6.75 -0.18 11.76
C TYR A 184 -7.01 -1.39 12.67
N ALA A 185 -6.28 -2.50 12.46
CA ALA A 185 -6.38 -3.69 13.30
C ALA A 185 -6.11 -3.39 14.78
N ASN A 186 -5.02 -2.67 15.08
CA ASN A 186 -4.70 -2.26 16.45
C ASN A 186 -5.80 -1.37 17.06
N SER A 187 -6.35 -0.45 16.27
CA SER A 187 -7.45 0.42 16.74
C SER A 187 -8.74 -0.35 17.03
N LEU A 188 -9.00 -1.42 16.28
CA LEU A 188 -10.13 -2.31 16.52
C LEU A 188 -9.91 -3.15 17.77
N GLU A 189 -8.71 -3.69 17.97
CA GLU A 189 -8.38 -4.49 19.15
C GLU A 189 -8.57 -3.70 20.45
N VAL A 190 -8.11 -2.44 20.48
CA VAL A 190 -8.34 -1.52 21.60
C VAL A 190 -9.85 -1.31 21.82
N LYS A 191 -10.61 -1.01 20.77
CA LYS A 191 -12.07 -0.81 20.88
C LYS A 191 -12.80 -2.07 21.36
N VAL A 192 -12.42 -3.25 20.88
CA VAL A 192 -13.00 -4.52 21.30
C VAL A 192 -12.71 -4.76 22.77
N SER A 193 -11.47 -4.51 23.21
CA SER A 193 -11.09 -4.61 24.63
C SER A 193 -11.91 -3.65 25.50
N GLU A 194 -12.00 -2.37 25.13
CA GLU A 194 -12.80 -1.36 25.83
C GLU A 194 -14.29 -1.77 25.92
N ARG A 195 -14.87 -2.24 24.80
CA ARG A 195 -16.25 -2.71 24.77
C ARG A 195 -16.45 -3.98 25.60
N THR A 196 -15.48 -4.88 25.61
CA THR A 196 -15.52 -6.09 26.43
C THR A 196 -15.54 -5.72 27.90
N VAL A 197 -14.66 -4.82 28.35
CA VAL A 197 -14.67 -4.31 29.73
C VAL A 197 -16.00 -3.63 30.07
N GLN A 198 -16.53 -2.78 29.18
CA GLN A 198 -17.84 -2.14 29.41
C GLN A 198 -18.98 -3.15 29.51
N LEU A 199 -18.98 -4.19 28.67
CA LEU A 199 -19.98 -5.26 28.71
C LEU A 199 -19.85 -6.09 29.98
N GLU A 200 -18.62 -6.39 30.42
CA GLU A 200 -18.37 -7.06 31.70
C GLU A 200 -18.88 -6.24 32.87
N GLU A 201 -18.64 -4.92 32.90
CA GLU A 201 -19.17 -4.03 33.94
C GLU A 201 -20.71 -3.96 33.94
N LEU A 202 -21.35 -3.85 32.77
CA LEU A 202 -22.81 -3.89 32.67
C LEU A 202 -23.37 -5.25 33.12
N ALA A 203 -22.66 -6.33 32.83
CA ALA A 203 -23.02 -7.69 33.24
C ALA A 203 -22.73 -8.00 34.72
N LYS A 204 -22.24 -7.04 35.53
CA LYS A 204 -22.07 -7.21 36.98
C LYS A 204 -23.32 -6.89 37.79
N LYS A 205 -24.36 -6.31 37.18
CA LYS A 205 -25.60 -5.96 37.87
C LYS A 205 -26.71 -7.00 37.62
N ASP A 206 -27.57 -7.18 38.61
CA ASP A 206 -28.82 -7.91 38.47
C ASP A 206 -29.80 -7.05 37.64
N PRO A 207 -30.38 -7.57 36.54
CA PRO A 207 -31.19 -6.76 35.63
C PRO A 207 -32.53 -6.29 36.23
N LEU A 208 -33.04 -6.98 37.26
CA LEU A 208 -34.30 -6.62 37.90
C LEU A 208 -34.11 -5.51 38.94
N THR A 209 -33.06 -5.63 39.75
CA THR A 209 -32.85 -4.82 40.97
C THR A 209 -31.72 -3.79 40.82
N GLY A 210 -30.80 -3.98 39.87
CA GLY A 210 -29.67 -3.11 39.62
C GLY A 210 -28.55 -3.15 40.68
N ILE A 211 -28.63 -4.05 41.65
CA ILE A 211 -27.55 -4.33 42.62
C ILE A 211 -26.56 -5.35 42.04
N ASN A 212 -25.46 -5.66 42.72
CA ASN A 212 -24.48 -6.61 42.18
C ASN A 212 -25.10 -8.00 42.03
N ASN A 213 -24.87 -8.65 40.91
CA ASN A 213 -25.30 -10.03 40.75
C ASN A 213 -24.36 -11.00 41.48
N GLN A 214 -24.68 -12.30 41.40
CA GLN A 214 -23.90 -13.34 42.06
C GLN A 214 -22.43 -13.38 41.64
N ARG A 215 -22.13 -13.09 40.37
CA ARG A 215 -20.76 -13.10 39.85
C ARG A 215 -19.96 -11.93 40.44
N ALA A 216 -20.50 -10.72 40.36
CA ALA A 216 -19.88 -9.53 40.93
C ALA A 216 -19.67 -9.66 42.45
N MET A 217 -20.65 -10.21 43.17
CA MET A 217 -20.53 -10.45 44.61
C MET A 217 -19.40 -11.42 44.95
N ARG A 218 -19.24 -12.50 44.20
CA ARG A 218 -18.12 -13.46 44.40
C ARG A 218 -16.76 -12.82 44.16
N GLU A 219 -16.60 -12.07 43.06
CA GLU A 219 -15.36 -11.40 42.72
C GLU A 219 -14.96 -10.37 43.80
N LEU A 220 -15.91 -9.53 44.22
CA LEU A 220 -15.68 -8.52 45.25
C LEU A 220 -15.43 -9.14 46.64
N ALA A 221 -16.13 -10.23 46.98
CA ALA A 221 -15.91 -10.96 48.23
C ALA A 221 -14.50 -11.57 48.29
N SER A 222 -14.00 -12.16 47.19
CA SER A 222 -12.63 -12.68 47.13
C SER A 222 -11.58 -11.59 47.37
N LEU A 223 -11.76 -10.39 46.77
CA LEU A 223 -10.87 -9.25 46.98
C LEU A 223 -10.90 -8.74 48.43
N LEU A 224 -12.09 -8.62 49.03
CA LEU A 224 -12.24 -8.25 50.44
C LEU A 224 -11.54 -9.25 51.36
N LEU A 225 -11.77 -10.55 51.17
CA LEU A 225 -11.17 -11.59 51.99
C LEU A 225 -9.64 -11.55 51.94
N ALA A 226 -9.05 -11.35 50.75
CA ALA A 226 -7.60 -11.21 50.61
C ALA A 226 -7.05 -9.96 51.33
N SER A 227 -7.76 -8.83 51.25
CA SER A 227 -7.39 -7.58 51.93
C SER A 227 -7.46 -7.71 53.45
N VAL A 228 -8.55 -8.29 53.95
CA VAL A 228 -8.80 -8.54 55.38
C VAL A 228 -7.74 -9.46 55.95
N ALA A 229 -7.41 -10.56 55.25
CA ALA A 229 -6.36 -11.48 55.64
C ALA A 229 -4.99 -10.79 55.76
N ARG A 230 -4.63 -9.93 54.79
CA ARG A 230 -3.36 -9.20 54.80
C ARG A 230 -3.28 -8.18 55.94
N ARG A 231 -4.38 -7.49 56.23
CA ARG A 231 -4.44 -6.44 57.27
C ARG A 231 -4.76 -6.98 58.67
N LYS A 232 -5.01 -8.28 58.81
CA LYS A 232 -5.56 -8.90 60.03
C LYS A 232 -6.81 -8.15 60.55
N ALA A 233 -7.63 -7.68 59.62
CA ALA A 233 -8.89 -7.01 59.95
C ALA A 233 -9.99 -8.04 60.20
N SER A 234 -11.16 -7.57 60.65
CA SER A 234 -12.39 -8.38 60.70
C SER A 234 -13.39 -7.83 59.67
N PHE A 235 -14.28 -8.68 59.16
CA PHE A 235 -15.42 -8.29 58.33
C PHE A 235 -16.69 -8.94 58.86
N SER A 236 -17.85 -8.47 58.40
CA SER A 236 -19.16 -9.03 58.75
C SER A 236 -19.95 -9.33 57.47
N LEU A 237 -20.71 -10.42 57.49
CA LEU A 237 -21.62 -10.80 56.42
C LEU A 237 -23.03 -10.80 56.99
N ILE A 238 -23.94 -10.09 56.32
CA ILE A 238 -25.36 -10.06 56.65
C ILE A 238 -26.10 -10.80 55.53
N TYR A 239 -26.88 -11.81 55.90
CA TYR A 239 -27.73 -12.56 54.99
C TYR A 239 -29.15 -12.53 55.53
N PHE A 240 -30.11 -12.11 54.71
CA PHE A 240 -31.51 -12.04 55.09
C PHE A 240 -32.39 -12.49 53.93
N ASP A 241 -33.58 -12.99 54.26
CA ASP A 241 -34.60 -13.45 53.32
C ASP A 241 -35.85 -12.56 53.43
N ILE A 242 -36.65 -12.49 52.37
CA ILE A 242 -37.91 -11.75 52.38
C ILE A 242 -39.03 -12.69 52.80
N ASP A 243 -39.47 -12.56 54.05
CA ASP A 243 -40.54 -13.37 54.60
C ASP A 243 -41.81 -13.32 53.73
N ASN A 244 -42.41 -14.50 53.50
CA ASN A 244 -43.67 -14.66 52.77
C ASN A 244 -43.68 -14.11 51.32
N PHE A 245 -42.53 -13.87 50.68
CA PHE A 245 -42.47 -13.33 49.31
C PHE A 245 -43.25 -14.16 48.29
N LYS A 246 -43.29 -15.49 48.46
CA LYS A 246 -44.09 -16.38 47.60
C LYS A 246 -45.59 -16.06 47.64
N GLN A 247 -46.14 -15.72 48.81
CA GLN A 247 -47.56 -15.34 48.91
C GLN A 247 -47.86 -14.06 48.14
N VAL A 248 -46.94 -13.10 48.12
CA VAL A 248 -47.08 -11.87 47.32
C VAL A 248 -47.15 -12.19 45.82
N ASN A 249 -46.28 -13.07 45.33
CA ASN A 249 -46.32 -13.53 43.95
C ASN A 249 -47.61 -14.29 43.63
N ASP A 250 -48.04 -15.18 44.52
CA ASP A 250 -49.22 -16.02 44.31
C ASP A 250 -50.53 -15.19 44.35
N GLN A 251 -50.59 -14.11 45.14
CA GLN A 251 -51.78 -13.25 45.28
C GLN A 251 -51.83 -12.09 44.29
N HIS A 252 -50.69 -11.49 43.95
CA HIS A 252 -50.63 -10.25 43.17
C HIS A 252 -49.89 -10.39 41.84
N GLY A 253 -49.40 -11.59 41.54
CA GLY A 253 -48.64 -11.91 40.33
C GLY A 253 -47.17 -11.49 40.42
N HIS A 254 -46.34 -12.14 39.58
CA HIS A 254 -44.89 -11.95 39.55
C HIS A 254 -44.45 -10.50 39.28
N LEU A 255 -45.19 -9.75 38.45
CA LEU A 255 -44.87 -8.34 38.18
C LEU A 255 -44.91 -7.49 39.46
N LYS A 256 -45.81 -7.81 40.40
CA LYS A 256 -45.88 -7.10 41.68
C LYS A 256 -44.74 -7.50 42.62
N GLY A 257 -44.34 -8.77 42.61
CA GLY A 257 -43.15 -9.24 43.30
C GLY A 257 -41.87 -8.54 42.80
N ASP A 258 -41.74 -8.36 41.49
CA ASP A 258 -40.63 -7.63 40.86
C ASP A 258 -40.53 -6.17 41.35
N GLU A 259 -41.67 -5.48 41.51
CA GLU A 259 -41.70 -4.14 42.11
C GLU A 259 -41.22 -4.13 43.57
N VAL A 260 -41.64 -5.13 44.37
CA VAL A 260 -41.19 -5.26 45.76
C VAL A 260 -39.68 -5.46 45.81
N LEU A 261 -39.11 -6.31 44.96
CA LEU A 261 -37.66 -6.54 44.88
C LEU A 261 -36.89 -5.27 44.51
N LYS A 262 -37.41 -4.45 43.59
CA LYS A 262 -36.81 -3.14 43.23
C LYS A 262 -36.79 -2.17 44.40
N VAL A 263 -37.89 -2.07 45.16
CA VAL A 263 -37.97 -1.18 46.33
C VAL A 263 -36.99 -1.60 47.42
N ILE A 264 -36.87 -2.90 47.68
CA ILE A 264 -35.91 -3.43 48.65
C ILE A 264 -34.48 -3.15 48.21
N ALA A 265 -34.16 -3.43 46.95
CA ALA A 265 -32.85 -3.16 46.37
C ALA A 265 -32.46 -1.67 46.48
N GLU A 266 -33.42 -0.77 46.25
CA GLU A 266 -33.20 0.66 46.40
C GLU A 266 -33.00 1.08 47.86
N CYS A 267 -33.76 0.49 48.78
CA CYS A 267 -33.57 0.69 50.22
C CYS A 267 -32.16 0.28 50.65
N ILE A 268 -31.67 -0.88 50.20
CA ILE A 268 -30.29 -1.33 50.46
C ILE A 268 -29.29 -0.31 49.92
N ARG A 269 -29.47 0.15 48.67
CA ARG A 269 -28.57 1.11 48.01
C ARG A 269 -28.44 2.43 48.77
N GLN A 270 -29.54 2.94 49.32
CA GLN A 270 -29.59 4.22 50.03
C GLN A 270 -28.98 4.16 51.44
N HIS A 271 -28.98 2.99 52.07
CA HIS A 271 -28.52 2.81 53.45
C HIS A 271 -27.15 2.13 53.55
N ALA A 272 -26.70 1.43 52.50
CA ALA A 272 -25.37 0.84 52.42
C ALA A 272 -24.31 1.92 52.22
N ARG A 273 -23.14 1.75 52.85
CA ARG A 273 -21.98 2.61 52.58
C ARG A 273 -21.36 2.22 51.25
N GLU A 274 -20.59 3.13 50.66
CA GLU A 274 -19.85 2.86 49.43
C GLU A 274 -18.85 1.70 49.56
N SER A 275 -18.40 1.42 50.79
CA SER A 275 -17.54 0.28 51.12
C SER A 275 -18.27 -1.07 51.26
N ASP A 276 -19.60 -1.08 51.31
CA ASP A 276 -20.39 -2.26 51.65
C ASP A 276 -20.81 -3.02 50.38
N LEU A 277 -20.48 -4.32 50.32
CA LEU A 277 -20.88 -5.20 49.24
C LEU A 277 -22.31 -5.72 49.45
N HIS A 278 -23.17 -5.51 48.46
CA HIS A 278 -24.56 -5.95 48.49
C HIS A 278 -24.93 -6.72 47.20
N ARG A 279 -25.75 -7.75 47.36
CA ARG A 279 -26.38 -8.59 46.32
C ARG A 279 -27.81 -8.86 46.76
#